data_AF-A0A2D9SZQ1-F1
#
_entry.id   AF-A0A2D9SZQ1-F1
#
_cell.length_a   1.000
_cell.length_b   1.000
_cell.length_c   1.000
_cell.angle_alpha   90.00
_cell.angle_beta   90.00
_cell.angle_gamma   90.00
#
_symmetry.space_group_name_H-M   'P 1'
#
loop_
_entity.id
_entity.type
_entity.pdbx_description
1 polymer ?
#
loop_
_entity_poly.entity_id
_entity_poly.type
_entity_poly.pdbx_seq_one_letter_code
_entity_poly.pdbx_strand_id
1 'polypeptide(L)'
;MSDQEKPLSEEQLRERVAEILRRIRHERDQWDGGVDELKALFTGPMEGAARHLVEEAARREKLELQWKLEEMLEATAPPPPPQAKKPEPEPEPEPEADDEPEDEDPSGRVVAPLRPEDLVPIYEDPRGLLIHRHRIDGRWILTQVNPMSGQPQSMELSDAQKTQVQDELKGSPYWVEEPAGGGSTILS
;
A
#
# COMPACT_ATOMS: atom_id res chain seq x y z
N MET A 1 0.07 -53.22 7.89
CA MET A 1 -0.39 -52.35 6.80
C MET A 1 -0.24 -50.94 7.31
N SER A 2 0.88 -50.30 7.01
CA SER A 2 1.11 -48.91 7.38
C SER A 2 0.44 -48.06 6.32
N ASP A 3 -0.68 -47.45 6.68
CA ASP A 3 -1.33 -46.42 5.90
C ASP A 3 -0.34 -45.25 5.79
N GLN A 4 0.43 -45.22 4.70
CA GLN A 4 1.23 -44.05 4.36
C GLN A 4 0.24 -42.98 3.92
N GLU A 5 -0.09 -42.07 4.83
CA GLU A 5 -0.64 -40.76 4.49
C GLU A 5 0.28 -40.12 3.45
N LYS A 6 -0.03 -40.31 2.17
CA LYS A 6 0.60 -39.54 1.09
C LYS A 6 0.29 -38.08 1.39
N PRO A 7 1.30 -37.19 1.41
CA PRO A 7 1.01 -35.77 1.47
C PRO A 7 0.07 -35.45 0.31
N LEU A 8 -1.01 -34.69 0.58
CA LEU A 8 -1.92 -34.24 -0.47
C LEU A 8 -1.07 -33.69 -1.62
N SER A 9 -1.32 -34.15 -2.84
CA SER A 9 -0.68 -33.54 -4.00
C SER A 9 -1.31 -32.16 -4.26
N GLU A 10 -0.58 -31.25 -4.91
CA GLU A 10 -1.07 -29.89 -5.19
C GLU A 10 -2.42 -29.89 -5.94
N GLU A 11 -2.62 -30.87 -6.83
CA GLU A 11 -3.90 -31.09 -7.51
C GLU A 11 -5.03 -31.46 -6.54
N GLN A 12 -4.77 -32.32 -5.56
CA GLN A 12 -5.75 -32.71 -4.55
C GLN A 12 -6.08 -31.55 -3.61
N LEU A 13 -5.09 -30.72 -3.28
CA LEU A 13 -5.27 -29.50 -2.50
C LEU A 13 -6.17 -28.51 -3.25
N ARG A 14 -5.93 -28.33 -4.56
CA ARG A 14 -6.76 -27.48 -5.42
C ARG A 14 -8.19 -27.97 -5.52
N GLU A 15 -8.40 -29.28 -5.72
CA GLU A 15 -9.75 -29.86 -5.72
C GLU A 15 -10.44 -29.66 -4.38
N ARG A 16 -9.72 -29.83 -3.26
CA ARG A 16 -10.26 -29.63 -1.92
C ARG A 16 -10.68 -28.19 -1.65
N VAL A 17 -9.84 -27.22 -2.02
CA VAL A 17 -10.18 -25.78 -1.93
C VAL A 17 -11.40 -25.45 -2.79
N ALA A 18 -11.46 -25.96 -4.02
CA ALA A 18 -12.59 -25.74 -4.92
C ALA A 18 -13.91 -26.33 -4.36
N GLU A 19 -13.85 -27.51 -3.75
CA GLU A 19 -15.00 -28.14 -3.10
C GLU A 19 -15.53 -27.29 -1.94
N ILE A 20 -14.65 -26.83 -1.05
CA ILE A 20 -15.03 -26.00 0.09
C ILE A 20 -15.65 -24.69 -0.38
N LEU A 21 -15.04 -24.01 -1.36
CA LEU A 21 -15.58 -22.77 -1.93
C LEU A 21 -16.92 -22.98 -2.64
N ARG A 22 -17.13 -24.14 -3.27
CA ARG A 22 -18.42 -24.48 -3.87
C ARG A 22 -19.49 -24.65 -2.81
N ARG A 23 -19.15 -25.25 -1.67
CA ARG A 23 -20.06 -25.41 -0.53
C ARG A 23 -20.42 -24.06 0.09
N ILE A 24 -19.43 -23.21 0.35
CA ILE A 24 -19.62 -21.84 0.87
C ILE A 24 -20.56 -21.03 -0.05
N ARG A 25 -20.39 -21.15 -1.38
CA ARG A 25 -21.29 -20.49 -2.34
C ARG A 25 -22.74 -20.95 -2.26
N HIS A 26 -22.97 -22.21 -1.89
CA HIS A 26 -24.31 -22.79 -1.79
C HIS A 26 -24.97 -22.49 -0.44
N GLU A 27 -24.19 -22.51 0.64
CA GLU A 27 -24.65 -22.34 2.03
C GLU A 27 -24.42 -20.91 2.52
N ARG A 28 -25.11 -19.95 1.89
CA ARG A 28 -24.85 -18.50 2.04
C ARG A 28 -24.89 -18.00 3.49
N ASP A 29 -25.74 -18.61 4.31
CA ASP A 29 -25.96 -18.21 5.70
C ASP A 29 -25.07 -18.96 6.71
N GLN A 30 -24.20 -19.88 6.25
CA GLN A 30 -23.32 -20.70 7.09
C GLN A 30 -21.85 -20.69 6.61
N TRP A 31 -21.39 -19.54 6.14
CA TRP A 31 -20.04 -19.38 5.61
C TRP A 31 -18.94 -19.71 6.61
N ASP A 32 -19.14 -19.45 7.90
CA ASP A 32 -18.10 -19.59 8.92
C ASP A 32 -17.54 -21.02 8.98
N GLY A 33 -18.38 -22.05 8.83
CA GLY A 33 -17.92 -23.45 8.84
C GLY A 33 -17.01 -23.79 7.67
N GLY A 34 -17.31 -23.28 6.47
CA GLY A 34 -16.44 -23.48 5.30
C GLY A 34 -15.16 -22.64 5.37
N VAL A 35 -15.25 -21.43 5.94
CA VAL A 35 -14.08 -20.56 6.17
C VAL A 35 -13.13 -21.20 7.18
N ASP A 36 -13.63 -21.81 8.26
CA ASP A 36 -12.77 -22.50 9.22
C ASP A 36 -12.11 -23.77 8.64
N GLU A 37 -12.79 -24.47 7.72
CA GLU A 37 -12.18 -25.56 6.94
C GLU A 37 -11.04 -25.05 6.03
N LEU A 38 -11.19 -23.87 5.41
CA LEU A 38 -10.10 -23.25 4.65
C LEU A 38 -8.93 -22.86 5.56
N LYS A 39 -9.19 -22.30 6.76
CA LYS A 39 -8.15 -22.00 7.74
C LYS A 39 -7.37 -23.24 8.17
N ALA A 40 -8.05 -24.39 8.32
CA ALA A 40 -7.37 -25.64 8.67
C ALA A 40 -6.34 -26.04 7.60
N LEU A 41 -6.58 -25.73 6.31
CA LEU A 41 -5.61 -25.97 5.24
C LEU A 41 -4.34 -25.10 5.36
N PHE A 42 -4.41 -23.99 6.07
CA PHE A 42 -3.26 -23.10 6.32
C PHE A 42 -2.37 -23.58 7.48
N THR A 43 -2.75 -24.63 8.20
CA THR A 43 -1.92 -25.21 9.28
C THR A 43 -1.04 -26.38 8.84
N GLY A 44 -1.08 -26.75 7.55
CA GLY A 44 -0.39 -27.90 6.98
C GLY A 44 0.91 -27.58 6.25
N PRO A 45 1.67 -28.60 5.81
CA PRO A 45 2.93 -28.44 5.08
C PRO A 45 2.79 -27.76 3.70
N MET A 46 1.56 -27.56 3.23
CA MET A 46 1.24 -26.92 1.95
C MET A 46 0.56 -25.57 2.12
N GLU A 47 0.73 -24.91 3.28
CA GLU A 47 0.13 -23.61 3.57
C GLU A 47 0.31 -22.62 2.41
N GLY A 48 1.53 -22.43 1.90
CA GLY A 48 1.79 -21.45 0.83
C GLY A 48 0.98 -21.73 -0.45
N ALA A 49 0.87 -23.00 -0.84
CA ALA A 49 0.07 -23.41 -2.00
C ALA A 49 -1.44 -23.23 -1.72
N ALA A 50 -1.90 -23.59 -0.53
CA ALA A 50 -3.30 -23.42 -0.12
C ALA A 50 -3.70 -21.93 -0.12
N ARG A 51 -2.84 -21.06 0.43
CA ARG A 51 -3.05 -19.61 0.45
C ARG A 51 -3.16 -19.04 -0.95
N HIS A 52 -2.22 -19.38 -1.84
CA HIS A 52 -2.23 -18.91 -3.22
C HIS A 52 -3.52 -19.31 -3.95
N LEU A 53 -3.97 -20.57 -3.78
CA LEU A 53 -5.20 -21.06 -4.38
C LEU A 53 -6.45 -20.34 -3.84
N VAL A 54 -6.48 -20.04 -2.54
CA VAL A 54 -7.59 -19.30 -1.91
C VAL A 54 -7.58 -17.82 -2.34
N GLU A 55 -6.41 -17.19 -2.45
CA GLU A 55 -6.26 -15.81 -2.92
C GLU A 55 -6.73 -15.66 -4.37
N GLU A 56 -6.28 -16.56 -5.26
CA GLU A 56 -6.73 -16.55 -6.66
C GLU A 56 -8.24 -16.79 -6.78
N ALA A 57 -8.81 -17.63 -5.91
CA ALA A 57 -10.23 -17.88 -5.90
C ALA A 57 -11.02 -16.67 -5.37
N ALA A 58 -10.56 -16.02 -4.30
CA ALA A 58 -11.21 -14.86 -3.70
C ALA A 58 -11.44 -13.72 -4.71
N ARG A 59 -10.46 -13.47 -5.60
CA ARG A 59 -10.55 -12.47 -6.69
C ARG A 59 -11.66 -12.74 -7.70
N ARG A 60 -12.22 -13.96 -7.74
CA ARG A 60 -13.28 -14.39 -8.65
C ARG A 60 -14.64 -14.57 -7.97
N GLU A 61 -14.71 -14.39 -6.65
CA GLU A 61 -15.95 -14.54 -5.88
C GLU A 61 -16.74 -13.23 -5.80
N LYS A 62 -17.95 -13.29 -5.24
CA LYS A 62 -18.77 -12.10 -4.96
C LYS A 62 -18.16 -11.28 -3.82
N LEU A 63 -18.37 -9.97 -3.85
CA LEU A 63 -17.80 -9.01 -2.90
C LEU A 63 -17.90 -9.48 -1.43
N GLU A 64 -19.07 -9.88 -0.94
CA GLU A 64 -19.23 -10.34 0.46
C GLU A 64 -18.32 -11.53 0.83
N LEU A 65 -18.18 -12.51 -0.07
CA LEU A 65 -17.34 -13.67 0.13
C LEU A 65 -15.85 -13.33 -0.06
N GLN A 66 -15.54 -12.47 -1.02
CA GLN A 66 -14.19 -11.97 -1.24
C GLN A 66 -13.64 -11.30 0.04
N TRP A 67 -14.41 -10.39 0.65
CA TRP A 67 -14.00 -9.70 1.87
C TRP A 67 -13.78 -10.68 3.04
N LYS A 68 -14.64 -11.69 3.17
CA LYS A 68 -14.49 -12.73 4.20
C LYS A 68 -13.24 -13.59 3.99
N LEU A 69 -12.91 -13.91 2.74
CA LEU A 69 -11.70 -14.66 2.40
C LEU A 69 -10.43 -13.83 2.60
N GLU A 70 -10.48 -12.53 2.28
CA GLU A 70 -9.38 -11.58 2.53
C GLU A 70 -9.14 -11.40 4.03
N GLU A 71 -10.18 -11.20 4.84
CA GLU A 71 -10.09 -11.14 6.30
C GLU A 71 -9.46 -12.43 6.88
N MET A 72 -9.87 -13.60 6.36
CA MET A 72 -9.27 -14.87 6.76
C MET A 72 -7.79 -14.96 6.36
N LEU A 73 -7.43 -14.54 5.16
CA LEU A 73 -6.05 -14.55 4.67
C LEU A 73 -5.16 -13.59 5.46
N GLU A 74 -5.70 -12.46 5.92
CA GLU A 74 -5.00 -11.54 6.82
C GLU A 74 -4.85 -12.15 8.23
N ALA A 75 -5.93 -12.69 8.80
CA ALA A 75 -5.91 -13.28 10.15
C ALA A 75 -4.98 -14.50 10.28
N THR A 76 -4.79 -15.22 9.20
CA THR A 76 -3.90 -16.39 9.14
C THR A 76 -2.55 -16.07 8.56
N ALA A 77 -2.29 -14.83 8.11
CA ALA A 77 -1.02 -14.45 7.52
C ALA A 77 0.11 -14.89 8.46
N PRO A 78 1.16 -15.58 7.97
CA PRO A 78 2.35 -15.75 8.79
C PRO A 78 2.72 -14.36 9.30
N PRO A 79 3.16 -14.23 10.57
CA PRO A 79 3.61 -12.94 11.07
C PRO A 79 4.55 -12.38 10.02
N PRO A 80 4.39 -11.10 9.62
CA PRO A 80 5.22 -10.52 8.58
C PRO A 80 6.64 -10.96 8.91
N PRO A 81 7.39 -11.58 7.96
CA PRO A 81 8.74 -12.05 8.24
C PRO A 81 9.38 -10.92 9.02
N PRO A 82 9.97 -11.17 10.21
CA PRO A 82 10.53 -10.11 11.04
C PRO A 82 11.28 -9.27 10.04
N GLN A 83 10.80 -8.04 9.78
CA GLN A 83 11.31 -7.24 8.66
C GLN A 83 12.79 -7.46 8.76
N ALA A 84 13.40 -8.13 7.77
CA ALA A 84 14.81 -8.48 7.88
C ALA A 84 15.41 -7.18 8.37
N LYS A 85 15.96 -7.17 9.59
CA LYS A 85 16.56 -5.97 10.13
C LYS A 85 17.39 -5.50 8.94
N LYS A 86 17.00 -4.41 8.28
CA LYS A 86 18.02 -3.51 7.76
C LYS A 86 18.90 -3.39 8.98
N PRO A 87 20.14 -3.94 8.91
CA PRO A 87 20.90 -4.37 10.06
C PRO A 87 20.64 -3.37 11.16
N GLU A 88 20.18 -3.86 12.31
CA GLU A 88 20.16 -3.04 13.53
C GLU A 88 21.50 -2.33 13.49
N PRO A 89 21.54 -0.98 13.33
CA PRO A 89 22.80 -0.31 13.37
C PRO A 89 23.42 -0.77 14.68
N GLU A 90 24.60 -1.38 14.56
CA GLU A 90 25.55 -1.44 15.66
C GLU A 90 25.46 -0.09 16.39
N PRO A 91 25.49 -0.07 17.72
CA PRO A 91 25.36 1.16 18.48
C PRO A 91 26.22 2.23 17.82
N GLU A 92 25.58 3.22 17.19
CA GLU A 92 26.33 4.29 16.56
C GLU A 92 27.17 4.88 17.69
N PRO A 93 28.50 4.95 17.51
CA PRO A 93 29.36 5.65 18.45
C PRO A 93 28.79 7.05 18.65
N GLU A 94 28.97 7.57 19.86
CA GLU A 94 28.81 9.00 20.12
C GLU A 94 29.42 9.80 18.96
N PRO A 95 28.80 10.91 18.53
CA PRO A 95 29.28 11.66 17.37
C PRO A 95 30.67 12.22 17.66
N GLU A 96 31.70 11.46 17.30
CA GLU A 96 32.99 12.02 16.97
C GLU A 96 32.87 12.62 15.58
N ALA A 97 33.27 13.88 15.52
CA ALA A 97 33.34 14.71 14.34
C ALA A 97 34.19 14.07 13.23
N ASP A 98 34.03 14.63 12.02
CA ASP A 98 34.87 14.43 10.83
C ASP A 98 34.82 13.03 10.19
N ASP A 99 34.14 12.91 9.04
CA ASP A 99 34.78 13.16 7.74
C ASP A 99 33.72 13.07 6.62
N GLU A 100 33.78 14.02 5.69
CA GLU A 100 32.93 14.13 4.50
C GLU A 100 32.98 12.89 3.61
N PRO A 101 31.89 12.59 2.88
CA PRO A 101 32.07 12.52 1.44
C PRO A 101 31.29 13.63 0.76
N GLU A 102 32.06 14.58 0.21
CA GLU A 102 31.63 15.47 -0.85
C GLU A 102 31.18 14.64 -2.06
N ASP A 103 29.94 14.16 -2.06
CA ASP A 103 29.24 13.89 -3.32
C ASP A 103 28.72 15.24 -3.83
N GLU A 104 29.63 15.95 -4.51
CA GLU A 104 29.35 17.06 -5.41
C GLU A 104 28.34 16.63 -6.47
N ASP A 105 27.05 16.80 -6.19
CA ASP A 105 26.10 17.12 -7.23
C ASP A 105 26.33 18.62 -7.59
N PRO A 106 26.56 18.99 -8.87
CA PRO A 106 27.03 20.33 -9.27
C PRO A 106 26.01 21.48 -9.03
N SER A 107 24.97 21.23 -8.25
CA SER A 107 23.94 22.19 -7.87
C SER A 107 23.75 22.34 -6.36
N GLY A 108 24.72 21.98 -5.50
CA GLY A 108 24.92 22.58 -4.17
C GLY A 108 23.69 22.80 -3.26
N ARG A 109 22.63 21.98 -3.37
CA ARG A 109 21.44 22.06 -2.53
C ARG A 109 21.38 20.81 -1.69
N VAL A 110 21.66 20.96 -0.40
CA VAL A 110 21.38 19.95 0.62
C VAL A 110 19.88 19.65 0.58
N VAL A 111 19.48 18.58 -0.11
CA VAL A 111 18.09 18.15 -0.17
C VAL A 111 17.80 17.39 1.11
N ALA A 112 17.16 18.06 2.08
CA ALA A 112 16.70 17.40 3.29
C ALA A 112 15.78 16.21 2.90
N PRO A 113 15.95 15.03 3.54
CA PRO A 113 15.10 13.87 3.27
C PRO A 113 13.64 14.20 3.59
N LEU A 114 12.73 13.84 2.69
CA LEU A 114 11.29 14.10 2.81
C LEU A 114 10.72 13.37 4.03
N ARG A 115 10.39 14.11 5.09
CA ARG A 115 9.71 13.58 6.27
C ARG A 115 8.20 13.83 6.14
N PRO A 116 7.33 12.87 6.50
CA PRO A 116 5.87 13.05 6.42
C PRO A 116 5.36 14.24 7.24
N GLU A 117 6.01 14.54 8.36
CA GLU A 117 5.67 15.64 9.28
C GLU A 117 5.87 17.04 8.68
N ASP A 118 6.72 17.12 7.66
CA ASP A 118 7.05 18.37 6.97
C ASP A 118 6.15 18.62 5.76
N LEU A 119 5.23 17.72 5.44
CA LEU A 119 4.30 17.84 4.31
C LEU A 119 3.00 18.54 4.73
N VAL A 120 2.74 19.70 4.13
CA VAL A 120 1.50 20.47 4.35
C VAL A 120 0.57 20.29 3.15
N PRO A 121 -0.67 19.77 3.32
CA PRO A 121 -1.61 19.65 2.21
C PRO A 121 -2.04 21.04 1.73
N ILE A 122 -1.94 21.28 0.42
CA ILE A 122 -2.37 22.53 -0.21
C ILE A 122 -3.55 22.33 -1.17
N TYR A 123 -3.77 21.09 -1.63
CA TYR A 123 -4.86 20.73 -2.52
C TYR A 123 -5.30 19.28 -2.26
N GLU A 124 -6.60 19.05 -2.11
CA GLU A 124 -7.16 17.72 -1.82
C GLU A 124 -8.47 17.50 -2.59
N ASP A 125 -8.41 16.71 -3.65
CA ASP A 125 -9.59 16.36 -4.46
C ASP A 125 -10.13 14.98 -4.08
N PRO A 126 -11.46 14.82 -3.94
CA PRO A 126 -12.09 13.53 -3.63
C PRO A 126 -11.84 12.45 -4.69
N ARG A 127 -11.33 12.82 -5.87
CA ARG A 127 -10.92 11.88 -6.93
C ARG A 127 -9.54 11.26 -6.69
N GLY A 128 -8.88 11.55 -5.56
CA GLY A 128 -7.59 10.98 -5.19
C GLY A 128 -6.38 11.76 -5.72
N LEU A 129 -6.55 13.06 -5.95
CA LEU A 129 -5.47 14.00 -6.29
C LEU A 129 -5.11 14.80 -5.03
N LEU A 130 -3.91 14.58 -4.49
CA LEU A 130 -3.41 15.33 -3.34
C LEU A 130 -2.14 16.07 -3.72
N ILE A 131 -2.01 17.32 -3.30
CA ILE A 131 -0.78 18.10 -3.44
C ILE A 131 -0.35 18.54 -2.06
N HIS A 132 0.88 18.18 -1.70
CA HIS A 132 1.55 18.62 -0.50
C HIS A 132 2.65 19.62 -0.84
N ARG A 133 2.85 20.60 0.03
CA ARG A 133 4.02 21.48 0.03
C ARG A 133 4.91 21.10 1.21
N HIS A 134 6.17 20.81 0.92
CA HIS A 134 7.13 20.56 1.98
C HIS A 134 7.53 21.88 2.66
N ARG A 135 7.45 21.90 3.99
CA ARG A 135 7.52 23.12 4.82
C ARG A 135 8.88 23.80 4.78
N ILE A 136 9.95 23.03 4.62
CA ILE A 136 11.34 23.51 4.76
C ILE A 136 11.88 24.05 3.43
N ASP A 137 11.60 23.37 2.32
CA ASP A 137 12.20 23.64 1.00
C ASP A 137 11.18 24.13 -0.05
N GLY A 138 9.88 24.14 0.30
CA GLY A 138 8.82 24.61 -0.58
C GLY A 138 8.54 23.71 -1.79
N ARG A 139 9.07 22.48 -1.83
CA ARG A 139 8.82 21.53 -2.92
C ARG A 139 7.36 21.07 -2.91
N TRP A 140 6.79 20.89 -4.10
CA TRP A 140 5.42 20.40 -4.24
C TRP A 140 5.47 18.92 -4.57
N ILE A 141 4.69 18.12 -3.86
CA ILE A 141 4.59 16.68 -4.04
C ILE A 141 3.15 16.37 -4.41
N LEU A 142 2.99 15.85 -5.61
CA LEU A 142 1.73 15.40 -6.16
C LEU A 142 1.58 13.92 -5.88
N THR A 143 0.55 13.54 -5.15
CA THR A 143 0.16 12.16 -4.91
C THR A 143 -1.12 11.86 -5.69
N GLN A 144 -1.06 10.86 -6.55
CA GLN A 144 -2.20 10.39 -7.35
C GLN A 144 -2.38 8.89 -7.18
N VAL A 145 -3.63 8.44 -7.11
CA VAL A 145 -3.92 7.00 -7.19
C VAL A 145 -3.77 6.54 -8.64
N ASN A 146 -2.83 5.63 -8.89
CA ASN A 146 -2.63 5.07 -10.21
C ASN A 146 -3.84 4.19 -10.57
N PRO A 147 -4.55 4.43 -11.70
CA PRO A 147 -5.77 3.71 -12.05
C PRO A 147 -5.53 2.23 -12.40
N MET A 148 -4.30 1.87 -12.76
CA MET A 148 -3.95 0.49 -13.12
C MET A 148 -3.57 -0.36 -11.90
N SER A 149 -2.87 0.22 -10.92
CA SER A 149 -2.42 -0.51 -9.72
C SER A 149 -3.26 -0.21 -8.48
N GLY A 150 -4.09 0.82 -8.49
CA GLY A 150 -4.81 1.32 -7.32
C GLY A 150 -3.90 1.89 -6.22
N GLN A 151 -2.59 1.96 -6.45
CA GLN A 151 -1.63 2.43 -5.45
C GLN A 151 -1.40 3.94 -5.57
N PRO A 152 -1.25 4.65 -4.44
CA PRO A 152 -0.85 6.05 -4.46
C PRO A 152 0.60 6.16 -4.95
N GLN A 153 0.78 6.88 -6.05
CA GLN A 153 2.09 7.24 -6.59
C GLN A 153 2.34 8.72 -6.27
N SER A 154 3.48 9.00 -5.63
CA SER A 154 3.90 10.37 -5.33
C SER A 154 5.04 10.78 -6.27
N MET A 155 4.99 12.01 -6.75
CA MET A 155 6.04 12.62 -7.55
C MET A 155 6.28 14.06 -7.13
N GLU A 156 7.54 14.50 -7.16
CA GLU A 156 7.89 15.90 -6.96
C GLU A 156 7.60 16.69 -8.24
N LEU A 157 6.98 17.86 -8.06
CA LEU A 157 6.71 18.78 -9.16
C LEU A 157 7.86 19.78 -9.31
N SER A 158 8.44 19.81 -10.50
CA SER A 158 9.31 20.90 -10.96
C SER A 158 8.54 22.20 -11.11
N ASP A 159 9.21 23.34 -11.19
CA ASP A 159 8.54 24.67 -11.28
C ASP A 159 7.67 24.83 -12.53
N ALA A 160 8.06 24.21 -13.65
CA ALA A 160 7.24 24.15 -14.86
C ALA A 160 5.93 23.37 -14.61
N GLN A 161 6.02 22.21 -13.94
CA GLN A 161 4.87 21.40 -13.60
C GLN A 161 3.97 22.07 -12.55
N LYS A 162 4.55 22.78 -11.57
CA LYS A 162 3.77 23.58 -10.60
C LYS A 162 2.90 24.61 -11.32
N THR A 163 3.47 25.33 -12.27
CA THR A 163 2.74 26.35 -13.04
C THR A 163 1.61 25.71 -13.84
N GLN A 164 1.89 24.61 -14.54
CA GLN A 164 0.88 23.87 -15.28
C GLN A 164 -0.26 23.37 -14.37
N VAL A 165 0.07 22.74 -13.24
CA VAL A 165 -0.91 22.25 -12.26
C VAL A 165 -1.75 23.39 -11.69
N GLN A 166 -1.14 24.54 -11.40
CA GLN A 166 -1.88 25.72 -10.93
C GLN A 166 -2.84 26.26 -11.98
N ASP A 167 -2.45 26.30 -13.26
CA ASP A 167 -3.34 26.73 -14.35
C ASP A 167 -4.48 25.73 -14.60
N GLU A 168 -4.20 24.41 -14.56
CA GLU A 168 -5.21 23.36 -14.72
C GLU A 168 -6.22 23.35 -13.56
N LEU A 169 -5.76 23.64 -12.34
CA LEU A 169 -6.59 23.65 -11.12
C LEU A 169 -7.10 25.06 -10.78
N LYS A 170 -6.95 26.02 -11.68
CA LYS A 170 -7.37 27.41 -11.51
C LYS A 170 -8.91 27.48 -11.38
N GLY A 171 -9.38 27.85 -10.19
CA GLY A 171 -10.81 27.91 -9.87
C GLY A 171 -11.41 26.61 -9.32
N SER A 172 -10.58 25.60 -9.05
CA SER A 172 -11.01 24.41 -8.30
C SER A 172 -11.39 24.80 -6.85
N PRO A 173 -12.47 24.25 -6.26
CA PRO A 173 -12.84 24.54 -4.87
C PRO A 173 -12.03 23.75 -3.84
N TYR A 174 -11.14 22.87 -4.29
CA TYR A 174 -10.42 21.90 -3.46
C TYR A 174 -9.05 22.38 -2.96
N TRP A 175 -8.74 23.68 -3.14
CA TRP A 175 -7.57 24.31 -2.54
C TRP A 175 -7.76 24.39 -1.02
N VAL A 176 -6.84 23.78 -0.27
CA VAL A 176 -6.84 23.75 1.20
C VAL A 176 -6.07 24.95 1.75
N GLU A 177 -4.94 25.29 1.13
CA GLU A 177 -4.31 26.59 1.25
C GLU A 177 -4.53 27.35 -0.07
N GLU A 178 -4.98 28.60 -0.01
CA GLU A 178 -4.97 29.46 -1.19
C GLU A 178 -3.52 29.49 -1.72
N PRO A 179 -3.29 29.21 -3.03
CA PRO A 179 -1.95 29.27 -3.58
C PRO A 179 -1.40 30.67 -3.31
N ALA A 180 -0.28 30.76 -2.60
CA ALA A 180 0.42 32.00 -2.30
C ALA A 180 0.81 32.69 -3.63
N GLY A 181 -0.10 33.51 -4.15
CA GLY A 181 -0.05 34.03 -5.52
C GLY A 181 -1.40 34.48 -6.10
N GLY A 182 -2.52 34.10 -5.49
CA GLY A 182 -3.86 34.60 -5.87
C GLY A 182 -4.26 35.82 -5.06
N GLY A 183 -3.86 37.03 -5.48
CA GLY A 183 -4.31 38.27 -4.87
C GLY A 183 -5.84 38.34 -4.84
N SER A 184 -6.41 38.28 -3.64
CA SER A 184 -7.82 38.58 -3.36
C SER A 184 -8.09 40.04 -3.71
N THR A 185 -8.46 40.31 -4.97
CA THR A 185 -9.12 41.56 -5.34
C THR A 185 -10.59 41.38 -5.00
N ILE A 186 -10.90 41.63 -3.74
CA ILE A 186 -12.25 41.85 -3.23
C ILE A 186 -12.72 43.17 -3.85
N LEU A 187 -13.52 43.09 -4.93
CA LEU A 187 -14.30 44.24 -5.39
C LEU A 187 -15.39 44.50 -4.34
N SER A 188 -15.28 45.64 -3.67
CA SER A 188 -16.40 46.30 -2.98
C SER A 188 -17.26 47.08 -3.95
#